data_AF-A0A2C6CXW6-F1
#
_entry.id   AF-A0A2C6CXW6-F1
#
_cell.length_a   1.000
_cell.length_b   1.000
_cell.length_c   1.000
_cell.angle_alpha   90.00
_cell.angle_beta   90.00
_cell.angle_gamma   90.00
#
_symmetry.space_group_name_H-M   'P 1'
#
loop_
_entity.id
_entity.type
_entity.pdbx_description
1 polymer ?
#
loop_
_entity_poly.entity_id
_entity_poly.type
_entity_poly.pdbx_seq_one_letter_code
_entity_poly.pdbx_strand_id
1 'polypeptide(L)' 'ADRFLRHSQGRSKSTKAGCPWVIACLEKFDSASAAYQRESAIKRKKSRKFIEQLCKSYVSNPFPMPA' A
#
# COMPACT_ATOMS: atom_id res chain seq x y z
N ALA A 1 10.76 2.74 8.00
CA ALA A 1 9.94 2.24 9.13
C ALA A 1 8.96 3.30 9.66
N ASP A 2 9.42 4.55 9.92
CA ASP A 2 8.61 5.63 10.54
C ASP A 2 7.24 5.92 9.89
N ARG A 3 7.16 5.92 8.54
CA ARG A 3 5.94 6.33 7.81
C ARG A 3 4.73 5.43 8.10
N PHE A 4 4.90 4.11 8.16
CA PHE A 4 3.79 3.19 8.39
C PHE A 4 3.25 3.31 9.82
N LEU A 5 4.14 3.31 10.81
CA LEU A 5 3.79 3.48 12.22
C LEU A 5 3.00 4.77 12.47
N ARG A 6 3.40 5.88 11.85
CA ARG A 6 2.68 7.16 11.94
C ARG A 6 1.28 7.12 11.33
N HIS A 7 1.10 6.36 10.26
CA HIS A 7 -0.22 6.16 9.65
C HIS A 7 -1.11 5.27 10.54
N SER A 8 -0.56 4.22 11.13
CA SER A 8 -1.28 3.31 12.05
C SER A 8 -1.65 3.95 13.38
N GLN A 9 -0.92 4.97 13.84
CA GLN A 9 -1.24 5.73 15.06
C GLN A 9 -2.41 6.72 14.91
N GLY A 10 -3.03 6.81 13.72
CA GLY A 10 -4.21 7.67 13.51
C GLY A 10 -3.95 9.17 13.66
N ARG A 11 -2.68 9.60 13.52
CA ARG A 11 -2.27 11.01 13.67
C ARG A 11 -2.89 11.95 12.63
N SER A 12 -3.22 11.42 11.45
CA SER A 12 -3.83 12.16 10.35
C SER A 12 -5.32 11.87 10.26
N LYS A 13 -6.17 12.91 10.20
CA LYS A 13 -7.65 12.76 10.14
C LYS A 13 -8.12 11.81 9.03
N SER A 14 -7.42 11.81 7.88
CA SER A 14 -7.77 10.98 6.72
C SER A 14 -7.49 9.49 6.90
N THR A 15 -6.52 9.11 7.73
CA THR A 15 -6.17 7.70 7.98
C THR A 15 -6.62 7.21 9.36
N LYS A 16 -7.17 8.09 10.20
CA LYS A 16 -7.63 7.75 11.56
C LYS A 16 -8.84 6.81 11.57
N ALA A 17 -9.79 7.00 10.66
CA ALA A 17 -11.07 6.27 10.67
C ALA A 17 -10.97 4.77 10.34
N GLY A 18 -9.83 4.32 9.79
CA GLY A 18 -9.62 2.93 9.34
C GLY A 18 -8.45 2.22 10.02
N CYS A 19 -7.97 2.71 11.17
CA CYS A 19 -6.92 2.02 11.91
C CYS A 19 -7.49 0.74 12.58
N PRO A 20 -6.75 -0.38 12.60
CA PRO A 20 -5.36 -0.55 12.14
C PRO A 20 -5.24 -0.79 10.62
N TRP A 21 -4.23 -0.18 9.99
CA TRP A 21 -3.92 -0.41 8.57
C TRP A 21 -3.00 -1.62 8.40
N VAL A 22 -3.27 -2.46 7.41
CA VAL A 22 -2.39 -3.55 6.98
C VAL A 22 -1.79 -3.24 5.61
N ILE A 23 -0.53 -3.61 5.38
CA ILE A 23 0.09 -3.48 4.06
C ILE A 23 -0.41 -4.66 3.22
N ALA A 24 -1.25 -4.37 2.22
CA ALA A 24 -1.82 -5.40 1.34
C ALA A 24 -0.97 -5.69 0.09
N CYS A 25 -0.05 -4.77 -0.29
CA CYS A 25 0.87 -4.95 -1.40
C CYS A 25 2.12 -4.09 -1.21
N LEU A 26 3.30 -4.65 -1.50
CA LEU A 26 4.58 -3.95 -1.49
C LEU A 26 5.41 -4.37 -2.70
N GLU A 27 5.50 -3.48 -3.68
CA GLU A 27 6.35 -3.63 -4.87
C GLU A 27 7.65 -2.85 -4.67
N LYS A 28 8.80 -3.46 -5.00
CA LYS A 28 10.10 -2.76 -5.03
C LYS A 28 10.38 -2.27 -6.44
N PHE A 29 10.86 -1.03 -6.55
CA PHE A 29 11.27 -0.43 -7.81
C PHE A 29 12.69 0.09 -7.65
N ASP A 30 13.47 -0.03 -8.71
CA ASP A 30 14.88 0.38 -8.75
C ASP A 30 15.01 1.92 -8.82
N SER A 31 14.03 2.58 -9.46
CA SER A 31 14.00 4.04 -9.61
C SER A 31 12.80 4.65 -8.91
N ALA A 32 13.04 5.79 -8.24
CA ALA A 32 11.98 6.59 -7.64
C ALA A 32 10.91 7.00 -8.69
N SER A 33 11.34 7.34 -9.91
CA SER A 33 10.42 7.73 -10.99
C SER A 33 9.45 6.59 -11.35
N ALA A 34 9.97 5.36 -11.46
CA ALA A 34 9.15 4.18 -11.73
C ALA A 34 8.14 3.92 -10.60
N ALA A 35 8.55 4.08 -9.34
CA ALA A 35 7.66 3.96 -8.19
C ALA A 35 6.53 5.00 -8.23
N TYR A 36 6.85 6.27 -8.52
CA TYR A 36 5.84 7.34 -8.61
C TYR A 36 4.86 7.12 -9.78
N GLN A 37 5.36 6.71 -10.95
CA GLN A 37 4.51 6.41 -12.11
C GLN A 37 3.55 5.26 -11.80
N ARG A 38 4.05 4.19 -11.16
CA ARG A 38 3.22 3.06 -10.73
C ARG A 38 2.15 3.49 -9.72
N GLU A 39 2.54 4.24 -8.69
CA GLU A 39 1.62 4.74 -7.66
C GLU A 39 0.50 5.60 -8.30
N SER A 40 0.89 6.50 -9.20
CA SER A 40 -0.04 7.35 -9.95
C SER A 40 -0.97 6.52 -10.83
N ALA A 41 -0.46 5.54 -11.57
CA ALA A 41 -1.26 4.66 -12.41
C ALA A 41 -2.31 3.87 -11.58
N ILE A 42 -1.93 3.36 -10.41
CA ILE A 42 -2.85 2.67 -9.49
C ILE A 42 -3.91 3.63 -8.96
N LYS A 43 -3.50 4.82 -8.48
CA LYS A 43 -4.40 5.87 -7.99
C LYS A 43 -5.37 6.37 -9.06
N ARG A 44 -4.95 6.42 -10.33
CA ARG A 44 -5.78 6.86 -11.47
C ARG A 44 -6.84 5.83 -11.84
N LYS A 45 -6.54 4.53 -11.74
CA LYS A 45 -7.52 3.48 -12.07
C LYS A 45 -8.77 3.55 -11.18
N LYS A 46 -8.64 3.93 -9.90
CA LYS A 46 -9.73 4.08 -8.90
C LYS A 46 -10.75 2.92 -8.88
N SER A 47 -10.37 1.76 -9.38
CA SER A 47 -11.26 0.62 -9.56
C SER A 47 -11.03 -0.37 -8.42
N ARG A 48 -12.08 -0.59 -7.63
CA ARG A 48 -12.05 -1.55 -6.51
C ARG A 48 -11.63 -2.94 -6.96
N LYS A 49 -12.20 -3.44 -8.06
CA LYS A 49 -11.86 -4.77 -8.62
C LYS A 49 -10.38 -4.88 -8.98
N PHE A 50 -9.81 -3.82 -9.56
CA PHE A 50 -8.38 -3.80 -9.90
C PHE A 50 -7.50 -3.85 -8.65
N ILE A 51 -7.85 -3.10 -7.60
CA ILE A 51 -7.10 -3.10 -6.34
C ILE A 51 -7.22 -4.47 -5.66
N GLU A 52 -8.41 -5.07 -5.63
CA GLU A 52 -8.62 -6.42 -5.06
C GLU A 52 -7.81 -7.48 -5.81
N GLN A 53 -7.77 -7.43 -7.15
CA GLN A 53 -6.92 -8.31 -7.96
C GLN A 53 -5.43 -8.11 -7.64
N LEU A 54 -4.99 -6.85 -7.52
CA LEU A 54 -3.60 -6.52 -7.21
C LEU A 54 -3.20 -7.03 -5.81
N CYS A 55 -4.06 -6.86 -4.80
CA CYS A 55 -3.85 -7.44 -3.47
C CYS A 55 -3.83 -8.97 -3.51
N LYS A 56 -4.77 -9.62 -4.21
CA LYS A 56 -4.78 -11.10 -4.34
C LYS A 56 -3.52 -11.63 -5.00
N SER A 57 -3.04 -10.95 -6.04
CA SER A 57 -1.78 -11.28 -6.69
C SER A 57 -0.56 -11.13 -5.77
N TYR A 58 -0.67 -10.34 -4.70
CA TYR A 58 0.41 -10.12 -3.74
C TYR A 58 0.40 -11.11 -2.57
N VAL A 59 -0.76 -11.67 -2.19
CA VAL A 59 -0.86 -12.66 -1.10
C VAL A 59 -0.04 -13.93 -1.39
N SER A 60 0.36 -14.19 -2.63
CA SER A 60 1.29 -15.27 -3.00
C SER A 60 2.79 -14.90 -2.81
N ASN A 61 3.11 -13.69 -2.34
CA ASN A 61 4.49 -13.24 -2.17
C ASN A 61 5.06 -13.69 -0.80
N PRO A 62 6.25 -14.31 -0.75
CA PRO A 62 6.78 -15.04 0.42
C PRO A 62 7.36 -14.15 1.54
N PHE A 63 7.06 -12.86 1.56
CA PHE A 63 7.59 -11.97 2.59
C PHE A 63 6.58 -11.89 3.75
N PRO A 64 6.83 -12.55 4.89
CA PRO A 64 6.00 -12.33 6.07
C PRO A 64 6.09 -10.84 6.42
N MET A 65 4.93 -10.22 6.59
CA MET A 65 4.84 -8.86 7.09
C MET A 65 5.72 -8.75 8.35
N PRO A 66 6.69 -7.80 8.41
CA PRO A 66 7.48 -7.64 9.61
C PRO A 66 6.52 -7.32 10.77
N ALA A 67 6.62 -8.12 11.84
CA ALA A 67 5.85 -7.99 13.07
C ALA A 67 6.04 -6.62 13.72
#